data_AF-A0A227IZP8-F1
#
_entry.id   AF-A0A227IZP8-F1
#
_cell.length_a   1.000
_cell.length_b   1.000
_cell.length_c   1.000
_cell.angle_alpha   90.00
_cell.angle_beta   90.00
_cell.angle_gamma   90.00
#
_symmetry.space_group_name_H-M   'P 1'
#
loop_
_entity.id
_entity.type
_entity.pdbx_description
1 polymer ?
#
loop_
_entity_poly.entity_id
_entity_poly.type
_entity_poly.pdbx_seq_one_letter_code
_entity_poly.pdbx_strand_id
1 'polypeptide(L)' 'MSSSNQDISIENTDLLTEISVAYYQDGATQEEISRKFAISRAKVGRMLKQARDEGIVEITVK' A
#
# COMPACT_ATOMS: atom_id res chain seq x y z
N MET A 1 -26.42 -2.60 11.13
CA MET A 1 -25.00 -2.31 11.40
C MET A 1 -24.18 -3.08 10.36
N SER A 2 -23.81 -2.42 9.27
CA SER A 2 -22.78 -2.83 8.30
C SER A 2 -22.52 -1.61 7.42
N SER A 3 -21.85 -0.61 7.99
CA SER A 3 -21.51 0.60 7.24
C SER A 3 -20.27 0.34 6.39
N SER A 4 -20.49 0.34 5.07
CA SER A 4 -19.63 0.92 4.03
C SER A 4 -18.19 0.41 3.92
N ASN A 5 -17.98 -0.58 3.04
CA ASN A 5 -16.65 -1.01 2.60
C ASN A 5 -16.33 -0.61 1.14
N GLN A 6 -16.96 0.44 0.62
CA GLN A 6 -16.75 0.88 -0.77
C GLN A 6 -16.73 2.39 -0.88
N ASP A 7 -15.55 2.99 -0.70
CA ASP A 7 -15.17 4.30 -1.23
C ASP A 7 -13.63 4.43 -1.20
N ILE A 8 -12.92 3.39 -1.68
CA ILE A 8 -11.52 3.57 -2.06
C ILE A 8 -11.57 4.16 -3.48
N SER A 9 -11.18 5.42 -3.65
CA SER A 9 -11.05 6.00 -4.99
C SER A 9 -10.09 5.13 -5.81
N ILE A 10 -10.38 4.94 -7.10
CA ILE A 10 -9.53 4.14 -8.01
C ILE A 10 -8.06 4.61 -7.92
N GLU A 11 -7.86 5.94 -7.85
CA GLU A 11 -6.55 6.57 -7.66
C GLU A 11 -5.84 6.14 -6.37
N ASN A 12 -6.57 5.89 -5.27
CA ASN A 12 -5.99 5.37 -4.04
C ASN A 12 -5.59 3.90 -4.18
N THR A 13 -6.40 3.07 -4.85
CA THR A 13 -6.07 1.65 -5.11
C THR A 13 -4.83 1.51 -5.99
N ASP A 14 -4.71 2.33 -7.02
CA ASP A 14 -3.54 2.32 -7.93
C ASP A 14 -2.26 2.67 -7.15
N LEU A 15 -2.30 3.74 -6.35
CA LEU A 15 -1.14 4.14 -5.55
C LEU A 15 -0.76 3.10 -4.49
N LEU A 16 -1.74 2.46 -3.84
CA LEU A 16 -1.49 1.36 -2.90
C LEU A 16 -0.83 0.17 -3.60
N THR A 17 -1.26 -0.13 -4.82
CA THR A 17 -0.71 -1.21 -5.64
C THR A 17 0.74 -0.91 -6.04
N GLU A 18 1.02 0.30 -6.56
CA GLU A 18 2.38 0.69 -6.95
C GLU A 18 3.37 0.70 -5.77
N ILE A 19 2.94 1.20 -4.60
CA ILE A 19 3.75 1.15 -3.38
C ILE A 19 4.01 -0.29 -2.94
N SER A 20 3.01 -1.16 -3.07
CA SER A 20 3.12 -2.57 -2.68
C SER A 20 4.05 -3.34 -3.61
N VAL A 21 3.98 -3.13 -4.92
CA VAL A 21 4.92 -3.70 -5.90
C VAL A 21 6.34 -3.27 -5.57
N ALA A 22 6.57 -1.96 -5.39
CA ALA A 22 7.90 -1.45 -5.07
C ALA A 22 8.48 -2.09 -3.79
N TYR A 23 7.65 -2.31 -2.76
CA TYR A 23 8.11 -2.86 -1.49
C TYR A 23 8.30 -4.39 -1.50
N TYR A 24 7.27 -5.14 -1.90
CA TYR A 24 7.27 -6.60 -1.77
C TYR A 24 7.90 -7.31 -2.97
N GLN A 25 7.79 -6.74 -4.18
CA GLN A 25 8.32 -7.34 -5.41
C GLN A 25 9.70 -6.79 -5.76
N ASP A 26 9.86 -5.46 -5.74
CA ASP A 26 11.13 -4.84 -6.13
C ASP A 26 12.13 -4.71 -4.96
N GLY A 27 11.69 -5.00 -3.73
CA GLY A 27 12.54 -4.97 -2.54
C GLY A 27 12.96 -3.56 -2.11
N ALA A 28 12.30 -2.51 -2.60
CA ALA A 28 12.60 -1.14 -2.22
C ALA A 28 12.27 -0.90 -0.74
N THR A 29 13.13 -0.16 -0.04
CA THR A 29 12.88 0.28 1.33
C THR A 29 11.77 1.33 1.36
N GLN A 30 11.08 1.45 2.49
CA GLN A 30 10.08 2.53 2.69
C GLN A 30 10.66 3.93 2.51
N GLU A 31 11.97 4.08 2.69
CA GLU A 31 12.69 5.35 2.54
C GLU A 31 13.06 5.64 1.08
N GLU A 32 13.20 4.63 0.22
CA GLU A 32 13.29 4.83 -1.24
C GLU A 32 11.93 5.14 -1.84
N ILE A 33 10.89 4.44 -1.37
CA ILE A 33 9.50 4.67 -1.78
C ILE A 33 9.04 6.06 -1.35
N SER A 34 9.40 6.53 -0.14
CA SER A 34 9.05 7.87 0.34
C SER A 34 9.54 8.96 -0.63
N ARG A 35 10.81 8.85 -1.06
CA ARG A 35 11.41 9.76 -2.04
C ARG A 35 10.77 9.66 -3.42
N LYS A 36 10.52 8.43 -3.91
CA LYS A 36 9.93 8.19 -5.24
C LYS A 36 8.54 8.81 -5.38
N PHE A 37 7.70 8.69 -4.36
CA PHE A 37 6.30 9.11 -4.39
C PHE A 37 6.04 10.44 -3.66
N ALA A 38 7.09 11.14 -3.21
CA ALA A 38 7.00 12.39 -2.45
C ALA A 38 6.03 12.31 -1.24
N ILE A 39 6.03 11.18 -0.55
CA ILE A 39 5.22 10.94 0.66
C ILE A 39 6.13 10.60 1.83
N SER A 40 5.72 10.94 3.06
CA SER A 40 6.56 10.62 4.23
C SER A 40 6.71 9.11 4.40
N ARG A 41 7.87 8.67 4.89
CA ARG A 41 8.13 7.25 5.22
C ARG A 41 7.05 6.66 6.13
N ALA A 42 6.55 7.44 7.09
CA ALA A 42 5.44 7.03 7.96
C ALA A 42 4.12 6.81 7.18
N LYS A 43 3.85 7.63 6.15
CA LYS A 43 2.70 7.45 5.25
C LYS A 43 2.87 6.19 4.41
N VAL A 44 4.05 5.91 3.87
CA VAL A 44 4.37 4.65 3.15
C VAL A 44 4.02 3.44 4.03
N GLY A 45 4.47 3.43 5.29
CA GLY A 45 4.17 2.34 6.22
C GLY A 45 2.66 2.15 6.47
N ARG A 46 1.89 3.25 6.60
CA ARG A 46 0.43 3.18 6.72
C ARG A 46 -0.24 2.65 5.46
N MET A 47 0.25 3.04 4.28
CA MET A 47 -0.27 2.60 3.00
C MET A 47 0.00 1.11 2.74
N LEU A 48 1.20 0.62 3.07
CA LEU A 48 1.49 -0.81 3.02
C LEU A 48 0.61 -1.63 3.97
N LYS A 49 0.25 -1.06 5.14
CA LYS A 49 -0.72 -1.67 6.04
C LYS A 49 -2.12 -1.67 5.44
N GLN A 50 -2.56 -0.54 4.92
CA GLN A 50 -3.87 -0.40 4.26
C GLN A 50 -4.02 -1.39 3.10
N ALA A 51 -3.01 -1.55 2.26
CA ALA A 51 -3.02 -2.51 1.16
C ALA A 51 -3.22 -3.96 1.63
N ARG A 52 -2.70 -4.33 2.80
CA ARG A 52 -2.98 -5.65 3.41
C ARG A 52 -4.38 -5.73 4.00
N ASP A 53 -4.79 -4.70 4.73
CA ASP A 53 -6.11 -4.65 5.39
C ASP A 53 -7.26 -4.69 4.36
N GLU A 54 -7.06 -4.09 3.18
CA GLU A 54 -8.01 -4.05 2.07
C GLU A 54 -7.91 -5.27 1.13
N GLY A 55 -6.95 -6.17 1.35
CA GLY A 55 -6.77 -7.37 0.53
C GLY A 55 -6.12 -7.13 -0.84
N ILE A 56 -5.54 -5.94 -1.07
CA ILE A 56 -4.71 -5.65 -2.25
C ILE A 56 -3.42 -6.48 -2.22
N VAL A 57 -2.90 -6.76 -1.03
CA VAL A 57 -1.72 -7.61 -0.80
C VAL A 57 -2.09 -8.81 0.05
N GLU A 58 -1.84 -10.01 -0.50
CA GLU A 58 -1.89 -11.27 0.23
C GLU A 58 -0.46 -11.81 0.43
N ILE A 59 -0.13 -12.24 1.65
CA ILE A 59 1.18 -12.80 1.99
C ILE A 59 0.99 -14.26 2.38
N THR A 60 1.64 -15.17 1.65
CA THR A 60 1.65 -16.61 1.93
C THR A 60 3.05 -17.09 2.31
N VAL A 61 3.14 -17.92 3.36
CA VAL A 61 4.38 -18.57 3.80
C VAL A 61 4.22 -20.09 3.63
N LYS A 62 5.28 -20.78 3.17
CA LYS A 62 5.28 -22.24 2.94
C LYS A 62 5.94 -23.00 4.08
#